data_AF-A0A7S3PMQ4-F1
#
_entry.id   AF-A0A7S3PMQ4-F1
#
_cell.length_a   1.000
_cell.length_b   1.000
_cell.length_c   1.000
_cell.angle_alpha   90.00
_cell.angle_beta   90.00
_cell.angle_gamma   90.00
#
_symmetry.space_group_name_H-M   'P 1'
#
loop_
_entity.id
_entity.type
_entity.pdbx_description
1 polymer ?
#
loop_
_entity_poly.entity_id
_entity_poly.type
_entity_poly.pdbx_seq_one_letter_code
_entity_poly.pdbx_strand_id
1 'polypeptide(L)'
;FGIGSYLSIRNQIDPEVSKRHRLTKLERVHWILMEVELPSTILVFLVVWLVLFPSAKAAGCPECVANFNSYMVHGANVAFMYTDFFLNGLRFKLEHYYYIIGWGGLYAFFHGLLMLGEDLADNPHCPVYGFMTVASPGLILWLLGLIFVMSVFYVVAYGTSLLKNRCEPMSAGEDDEKEELDNNPDVELYAKENHEGASL
;
A
#
# COMPACT_ATOMS: atom_id res chain seq x y z
N PHE A 1 -7.16 10.14 -3.01
CA PHE A 1 -6.50 10.44 -4.29
C PHE A 1 -5.81 11.81 -4.30
N GLY A 2 -6.51 12.95 -4.28
CA GLY A 2 -5.86 14.26 -4.48
C GLY A 2 -4.74 14.66 -3.47
N ILE A 3 -4.79 14.16 -2.23
CA ILE A 3 -3.79 14.50 -1.20
C ILE A 3 -2.41 13.90 -1.54
N GLY A 4 -2.33 12.66 -2.02
CA GLY A 4 -1.05 11.99 -2.32
C GLY A 4 -0.32 12.63 -3.47
N SER A 5 -1.03 12.81 -4.58
CA SER A 5 -0.56 13.56 -5.74
C SER A 5 -0.14 14.99 -5.38
N TYR A 6 -0.93 15.70 -4.56
CA TYR A 6 -0.58 17.04 -4.09
C TYR A 6 0.71 17.07 -3.26
N LEU A 7 0.85 16.13 -2.31
CA LEU A 7 2.06 16.01 -1.49
C LEU A 7 3.29 15.63 -2.31
N SER A 8 3.12 14.74 -3.31
CA SER A 8 4.20 14.36 -4.22
C SER A 8 4.66 15.52 -5.09
N ILE A 9 3.73 16.19 -5.77
CA ILE A 9 4.04 17.35 -6.62
C ILE A 9 4.71 18.44 -5.78
N ARG A 10 4.20 18.71 -4.58
CA ARG A 10 4.82 19.67 -3.66
C ARG A 10 6.26 19.27 -3.29
N ASN A 11 6.51 18.00 -3.01
CA ASN A 11 7.84 17.51 -2.63
C ASN A 11 8.80 17.43 -3.83
N GLN A 12 8.31 17.26 -5.06
CA GLN A 12 9.13 17.29 -6.29
C GLN A 12 9.50 18.72 -6.72
N ILE A 13 8.65 19.71 -6.43
CA ILE A 13 8.89 21.12 -6.81
C ILE A 13 9.94 21.79 -5.90
N ASP A 14 10.16 21.29 -4.69
CA ASP A 14 11.08 21.88 -3.72
C ASP A 14 12.32 21.00 -3.54
N PRO A 15 13.39 21.16 -4.36
CA PRO A 15 14.60 20.34 -4.29
C PRO A 15 15.32 20.46 -2.93
N GLU A 16 15.14 21.57 -2.21
CA GLU A 16 15.62 21.77 -0.84
C GLU A 16 14.87 20.87 0.17
N VAL A 17 13.64 20.44 -0.15
CA VAL A 17 12.85 19.49 0.67
C VAL A 17 13.35 18.05 0.54
N SER A 18 14.08 17.70 -0.53
CA SER A 18 14.78 16.42 -0.62
C SER A 18 15.78 16.22 0.53
N LYS A 19 16.28 17.31 1.14
CA LYS A 19 17.12 17.29 2.35
C LYS A 19 16.32 17.22 3.67
N ARG A 20 14.98 17.31 3.66
CA ARG A 20 14.16 17.16 4.88
C ARG A 20 14.07 15.70 5.30
N HIS A 21 14.91 15.32 6.25
CA HIS A 21 14.86 14.05 6.97
C HIS A 21 13.53 13.72 7.69
N ARG A 22 12.48 14.54 7.64
CA ARG A 22 11.23 14.31 8.40
C ARG A 22 9.98 14.60 7.58
N LEU A 23 9.35 13.53 7.10
CA LEU A 23 7.94 13.55 6.67
C LEU A 23 7.05 14.11 7.79
N THR A 24 6.11 14.97 7.42
CA THR A 24 5.03 15.44 8.28
C THR A 24 4.17 14.28 8.79
N LYS A 25 3.44 14.48 9.89
CA LYS A 25 2.56 13.42 10.43
C LYS A 25 1.51 12.98 9.40
N LEU A 26 0.95 13.92 8.65
CA LEU A 26 -0.06 13.63 7.62
C LEU A 26 0.53 12.81 6.47
N GLU A 27 1.74 13.13 6.01
CA GLU A 27 2.43 12.34 4.98
C GLU A 27 2.71 10.92 5.44
N ARG A 28 3.11 10.73 6.70
CA ARG A 28 3.33 9.38 7.26
C ARG A 28 2.04 8.56 7.33
N VAL A 29 0.95 9.18 7.78
CA VAL A 29 -0.36 8.52 7.82
C VAL A 29 -0.82 8.18 6.42
N HIS A 30 -0.74 9.12 5.48
CA HIS A 30 -1.10 8.89 4.09
C HIS A 30 -0.24 7.77 3.47
N TRP A 31 1.05 7.74 3.77
CA TRP A 31 1.95 6.69 3.31
C TRP A 31 1.54 5.30 3.81
N ILE A 32 1.30 5.14 5.11
CA ILE A 32 0.82 3.85 5.67
C ILE A 32 -0.54 3.48 5.07
N LEU A 33 -1.44 4.45 4.91
CA LEU A 33 -2.74 4.20 4.28
C LEU A 33 -2.58 3.74 2.83
N MET A 34 -1.71 4.36 2.04
CA MET A 34 -1.45 3.90 0.66
C MET A 34 -0.88 2.49 0.62
N GLU A 35 0.00 2.15 1.57
CA GLU A 35 0.57 0.82 1.69
C GLU A 35 -0.45 -0.27 2.01
N VAL A 36 -1.49 0.06 2.78
CA VAL A 36 -2.59 -0.85 3.12
C VAL A 36 -3.68 -0.88 2.05
N GLU A 37 -4.08 0.29 1.54
CA GLU A 37 -5.19 0.45 0.61
C GLU A 37 -4.87 -0.07 -0.79
N LEU A 38 -3.62 0.06 -1.28
CA LEU A 38 -3.24 -0.43 -2.60
C LEU A 38 -3.41 -1.96 -2.75
N PRO A 39 -2.85 -2.82 -1.88
CA PRO A 39 -3.10 -4.26 -1.94
C PRO A 39 -4.56 -4.60 -1.63
N SER A 40 -5.22 -3.84 -0.73
CA SER A 40 -6.63 -4.05 -0.40
C SER A 40 -7.56 -3.80 -1.60
N THR A 41 -7.34 -2.73 -2.37
CA THR A 41 -8.18 -2.41 -3.54
C THR A 41 -8.05 -3.46 -4.64
N ILE A 42 -6.85 -4.02 -4.84
CA ILE A 42 -6.61 -5.12 -5.79
C ILE A 42 -7.31 -6.38 -5.30
N LEU A 43 -7.17 -6.73 -4.02
CA LEU A 43 -7.84 -7.88 -3.42
C LEU A 43 -9.35 -7.78 -3.60
N VAL A 44 -9.95 -6.64 -3.23
CA VAL A 44 -11.40 -6.41 -3.38
C VAL A 44 -11.82 -6.50 -4.84
N PHE A 45 -11.07 -5.91 -5.77
CA PHE A 45 -11.34 -6.03 -7.20
C PHE A 45 -11.37 -7.49 -7.65
N LEU A 46 -10.37 -8.30 -7.26
CA LEU A 46 -10.34 -9.72 -7.63
C LEU A 46 -11.49 -10.50 -6.99
N VAL A 47 -11.80 -10.26 -5.72
CA VAL A 47 -12.93 -10.90 -5.06
C VAL A 47 -14.25 -10.55 -5.76
N VAL A 48 -14.45 -9.30 -6.15
CA VAL A 48 -15.65 -8.86 -6.86
C VAL A 48 -15.79 -9.55 -8.21
N TRP A 49 -14.74 -9.53 -9.04
CA TRP A 49 -14.86 -10.00 -10.42
C TRP A 49 -14.65 -11.50 -10.60
N LEU A 50 -13.85 -12.14 -9.73
CA LEU A 50 -13.54 -13.57 -9.82
C LEU A 50 -14.40 -14.45 -8.92
N VAL A 51 -15.05 -13.88 -7.90
CA VAL A 51 -15.84 -14.65 -6.92
C VAL A 51 -17.28 -14.18 -6.90
N LEU A 52 -17.53 -12.89 -6.63
CA LEU A 52 -18.90 -12.36 -6.51
C LEU A 52 -19.64 -12.35 -7.84
N PHE A 53 -19.00 -11.87 -8.91
CA PHE A 53 -19.67 -11.76 -10.20
C PHE A 53 -20.08 -13.12 -10.80
N PRO A 54 -19.21 -14.16 -10.82
CA PRO A 54 -19.64 -15.51 -11.23
C PRO A 54 -20.76 -16.08 -10.37
N SER A 55 -20.70 -15.87 -9.05
CA SER A 55 -21.75 -16.31 -8.11
C SER A 55 -23.10 -15.64 -8.42
N ALA A 56 -23.10 -14.31 -8.57
CA ALA A 56 -24.29 -13.53 -8.90
C ALA A 56 -24.87 -13.90 -10.27
N LYS A 57 -24.00 -14.18 -11.26
CA LYS A 57 -24.42 -14.68 -12.57
C LYS A 57 -25.08 -16.07 -12.47
N ALA A 58 -24.54 -16.97 -11.63
CA ALA A 58 -25.13 -18.29 -11.40
C ALA A 58 -26.49 -18.21 -10.68
N ALA A 59 -26.67 -17.22 -9.81
CA ALA A 59 -27.92 -16.91 -9.13
C ALA A 59 -28.96 -16.17 -10.01
N GLY A 60 -28.61 -15.83 -11.27
CA GLY A 60 -29.51 -15.15 -12.18
C GLY A 60 -29.66 -13.63 -11.96
N CYS A 61 -28.77 -13.01 -11.16
CA CYS A 61 -28.73 -11.54 -10.95
C CYS A 61 -27.32 -10.97 -11.20
N PRO A 62 -26.77 -11.03 -12.43
CA PRO A 62 -25.46 -10.45 -12.71
C PRO A 62 -25.40 -8.94 -12.42
N GLU A 63 -26.50 -8.21 -12.60
CA GLU A 63 -26.62 -6.76 -12.35
C GLU A 63 -26.51 -6.36 -10.88
N CYS A 64 -26.75 -7.30 -9.95
CA CYS A 64 -26.50 -7.10 -8.52
C CYS A 64 -25.03 -6.74 -8.25
N VAL A 65 -24.10 -7.23 -9.09
CA VAL A 65 -22.65 -6.96 -8.99
C VAL A 65 -22.15 -6.11 -10.16
N ALA A 66 -22.55 -6.39 -11.39
CA ALA A 66 -22.09 -5.68 -12.59
C ALA A 66 -22.90 -4.40 -12.88
N ASN A 67 -22.99 -3.51 -11.88
CA ASN A 67 -23.62 -2.20 -12.01
C ASN A 67 -22.58 -1.08 -12.05
N PHE A 68 -23.01 0.11 -12.49
CA PHE A 68 -22.15 1.28 -12.62
C PHE A 68 -21.39 1.60 -11.31
N ASN A 69 -22.08 1.52 -10.16
CA ASN A 69 -21.46 1.78 -8.87
C ASN A 69 -20.29 0.83 -8.62
N SER A 70 -20.46 -0.47 -8.87
CA SER A 70 -19.41 -1.48 -8.69
C SER A 70 -18.21 -1.27 -9.62
N TYR A 71 -18.44 -0.89 -10.88
CA TYR A 71 -17.34 -0.51 -11.79
C TYR A 71 -16.57 0.71 -11.28
N MET A 72 -17.26 1.70 -10.71
CA MET A 72 -16.62 2.89 -10.15
C MET A 72 -15.84 2.57 -8.87
N VAL A 73 -16.46 1.87 -7.91
CA VAL A 73 -15.84 1.62 -6.60
C VAL A 73 -14.73 0.57 -6.63
N HIS A 74 -14.76 -0.35 -7.60
CA HIS A 74 -13.75 -1.41 -7.70
C HIS A 74 -12.81 -1.20 -8.89
N GLY A 75 -13.33 -0.90 -10.08
CA GLY A 75 -12.52 -0.69 -11.27
C GLY A 75 -11.79 0.66 -11.26
N ALA A 76 -12.54 1.76 -11.21
CA ALA A 76 -11.93 3.09 -11.25
C ALA A 76 -11.05 3.34 -10.02
N ASN A 77 -11.43 2.84 -8.84
CA ASN A 77 -10.66 3.00 -7.62
C ASN A 77 -9.27 2.33 -7.71
N VAL A 78 -9.16 1.13 -8.32
CA VAL A 78 -7.86 0.49 -8.60
C VAL A 78 -7.03 1.36 -9.53
N ALA A 79 -7.61 1.85 -10.63
CA ALA A 79 -6.91 2.70 -11.59
C ALA A 79 -6.39 3.99 -10.93
N PHE A 80 -7.20 4.63 -10.09
CA PHE A 80 -6.78 5.79 -9.31
C PHE A 80 -5.66 5.43 -8.33
N MET A 81 -5.80 4.38 -7.53
CA MET A 81 -4.76 4.00 -6.56
C MET A 81 -3.40 3.72 -7.23
N TYR A 82 -3.39 3.03 -8.38
CA TYR A 82 -2.17 2.82 -9.15
C TYR A 82 -1.60 4.11 -9.74
N THR A 83 -2.46 4.97 -10.27
CA THR A 83 -2.03 6.28 -10.80
C THR A 83 -1.37 7.11 -9.70
N ASP A 84 -1.97 7.17 -8.51
CA ASP A 84 -1.38 7.88 -7.36
C ASP A 84 -0.06 7.23 -6.95
N PHE A 85 -0.01 5.89 -6.89
CA PHE A 85 1.22 5.15 -6.58
C PHE A 85 2.37 5.42 -7.56
N PHE A 86 2.08 5.54 -8.87
CA PHE A 86 3.13 5.82 -9.86
C PHE A 86 3.55 7.29 -9.88
N LEU A 87 2.62 8.21 -9.66
CA LEU A 87 2.90 9.65 -9.61
C LEU A 87 3.51 10.12 -8.28
N ASN A 88 3.24 9.40 -7.19
CA ASN A 88 3.81 9.73 -5.90
C ASN A 88 5.29 9.33 -5.81
N GLY A 89 6.09 9.87 -4.88
CA GLY A 89 7.47 9.42 -4.62
C GLY A 89 7.56 8.36 -3.51
N LEU A 90 6.42 7.78 -3.09
CA LEU A 90 6.37 6.93 -1.90
C LEU A 90 6.95 5.55 -2.20
N ARG A 91 7.76 5.07 -1.25
CA ARG A 91 8.44 3.77 -1.31
C ARG A 91 7.77 2.85 -0.32
N PHE A 92 7.51 1.61 -0.69
CA PHE A 92 6.96 0.66 0.27
C PHE A 92 8.09 0.21 1.22
N LYS A 93 7.77 0.05 2.49
CA LYS A 93 8.72 -0.35 3.54
C LYS A 93 8.35 -1.69 4.16
N LEU A 94 9.21 -2.70 4.08
CA LEU A 94 8.94 -4.00 4.69
C LEU A 94 8.68 -3.92 6.20
N GLU A 95 9.24 -2.90 6.88
CA GLU A 95 8.97 -2.64 8.28
C GLU A 95 7.49 -2.39 8.55
N HIS A 96 6.73 -1.86 7.58
CA HIS A 96 5.31 -1.57 7.70
C HIS A 96 4.42 -2.79 7.39
N TYR A 97 4.99 -3.95 7.07
CA TYR A 97 4.23 -5.16 6.73
C TYR A 97 3.24 -5.59 7.82
N TYR A 98 3.54 -5.31 9.10
CA TYR A 98 2.62 -5.62 10.20
C TYR A 98 1.28 -4.87 10.09
N TYR A 99 1.21 -3.73 9.41
CA TYR A 99 -0.07 -3.04 9.15
C TYR A 99 -0.97 -3.85 8.23
N ILE A 100 -0.41 -4.60 7.27
CA ILE A 100 -1.16 -5.49 6.39
C ILE A 100 -1.76 -6.64 7.18
N ILE A 101 -0.94 -7.29 8.02
CA ILE A 101 -1.42 -8.38 8.88
C ILE A 101 -2.48 -7.88 9.88
N GLY A 102 -2.22 -6.73 10.51
CA GLY A 102 -3.14 -6.12 11.45
C GLY A 102 -4.47 -5.72 10.79
N TRP A 103 -4.42 -5.10 9.61
CA TRP A 103 -5.61 -4.71 8.86
C TRP A 103 -6.43 -5.91 8.39
N GLY A 104 -5.77 -6.92 7.82
CA GLY A 104 -6.43 -8.15 7.38
C GLY A 104 -7.02 -8.94 8.54
N GLY A 105 -6.31 -9.01 9.67
CA GLY A 105 -6.79 -9.63 10.91
C GLY A 105 -7.98 -8.88 11.51
N LEU A 106 -7.93 -7.54 11.53
CA LEU A 106 -9.03 -6.70 12.01
C LEU A 106 -10.29 -6.88 11.15
N TYR A 107 -10.11 -6.88 9.82
CA TYR A 107 -11.18 -7.16 8.87
C TYR A 107 -11.79 -8.55 9.11
N ALA A 108 -10.94 -9.58 9.21
CA ALA A 108 -11.36 -10.95 9.47
C ALA A 108 -12.13 -11.08 10.80
N PHE A 109 -11.66 -10.39 11.85
CA PHE A 109 -12.31 -10.37 13.15
C PHE A 109 -13.70 -9.71 13.09
N PHE A 110 -13.81 -8.50 12.51
CA PHE A 110 -15.10 -7.82 12.39
C PHE A 110 -16.10 -8.60 11.54
N HIS A 111 -15.67 -9.14 10.41
CA HIS A 111 -16.53 -9.98 9.58
C HIS A 111 -16.92 -11.27 10.30
N GLY A 112 -16.00 -11.91 11.03
CA GLY A 112 -16.32 -13.08 11.83
C GLY A 112 -17.39 -12.81 12.89
N LEU A 113 -17.29 -11.68 13.59
CA LEU A 113 -18.30 -11.25 14.57
C LEU A 113 -19.65 -10.95 13.91
N LEU A 114 -19.65 -10.29 12.76
CA LEU A 114 -20.89 -10.00 12.02
C LEU A 114 -21.61 -11.30 11.63
N MET A 115 -20.89 -12.25 11.02
CA MET A 115 -21.45 -13.54 10.62
C MET A 115 -21.95 -14.34 11.82
N LEU A 116 -21.19 -14.35 12.93
CA LEU A 116 -21.64 -14.99 14.17
C LEU A 116 -22.94 -14.37 14.71
N GLY A 117 -23.06 -13.04 14.67
CA GLY A 117 -24.27 -12.33 15.08
C GLY A 117 -25.48 -12.67 14.20
N GLU A 118 -25.28 -12.75 12.89
CA GLU A 118 -26.32 -13.14 11.93
C GLU A 118 -26.77 -14.60 12.12
N ASP A 119 -25.82 -15.52 12.32
CA ASP A 119 -26.09 -16.94 12.61
C ASP A 119 -26.87 -17.13 13.93
N LEU A 120 -26.51 -16.39 14.99
CA LEU A 120 -27.20 -16.47 16.29
C LEU A 120 -28.61 -15.86 16.26
N ALA A 121 -28.86 -14.91 15.35
CA ALA A 121 -30.16 -14.25 15.24
C ALA A 121 -31.19 -15.05 14.42
N ASP A 122 -30.82 -16.21 13.87
CA ASP A 122 -31.63 -17.02 12.94
C ASP A 122 -32.25 -16.17 11.81
N ASN A 123 -31.56 -15.08 11.45
CA ASN A 123 -31.98 -14.25 10.35
C ASN A 123 -31.70 -15.03 9.07
N PRO A 124 -32.65 -15.15 8.14
CA PRO A 124 -32.39 -15.69 6.82
C PRO A 124 -31.48 -14.70 6.07
N HIS A 125 -30.19 -14.78 6.32
CA HIS A 125 -29.18 -14.06 5.57
C HIS A 125 -28.84 -14.92 4.36
N CYS A 126 -28.89 -14.33 3.16
CA CYS A 126 -28.24 -14.93 2.00
C CYS A 126 -26.76 -14.61 2.15
N PRO A 127 -25.92 -15.55 2.60
CA PRO A 127 -24.52 -15.24 2.81
C PRO A 127 -23.94 -14.80 1.47
N VAL A 128 -23.33 -13.61 1.46
CA VAL A 128 -22.76 -13.00 0.24
C VAL A 128 -21.80 -13.98 -0.45
N TYR A 129 -21.18 -14.87 0.34
CA TYR A 129 -20.51 -16.07 -0.15
C TYR A 129 -21.14 -17.31 0.49
N GLY A 130 -21.57 -18.29 -0.31
CA GLY A 130 -22.18 -19.53 0.18
C GLY A 130 -21.32 -20.41 1.10
N PHE A 131 -20.05 -20.04 1.32
CA PHE A 131 -19.11 -20.72 2.21
C PHE A 131 -18.84 -19.95 3.52
N MET A 132 -19.40 -18.75 3.72
CA MET A 132 -19.27 -17.95 4.94
C MET A 132 -20.36 -18.27 5.96
N THR A 133 -20.44 -19.52 6.39
CA THR A 133 -21.21 -19.90 7.60
C THR A 133 -20.22 -20.19 8.71
N VAL A 134 -20.48 -19.82 9.97
CA VAL A 134 -19.52 -20.12 11.07
C VAL A 134 -19.28 -21.63 11.26
N ALA A 135 -20.22 -22.46 10.79
CA ALA A 135 -20.10 -23.92 10.80
C ALA A 135 -19.11 -24.46 9.75
N SER A 136 -18.70 -23.66 8.76
CA SER A 136 -17.85 -24.12 7.66
C SER A 136 -16.37 -23.91 7.99
N PRO A 137 -15.52 -24.96 7.95
CA PRO A 137 -14.08 -24.78 8.04
C PRO A 137 -13.52 -23.94 6.86
N GLY A 138 -14.28 -23.82 5.77
CA GLY A 138 -13.97 -22.96 4.64
C GLY A 138 -13.87 -21.48 5.02
N LEU A 139 -14.54 -21.03 6.09
CA LEU A 139 -14.44 -19.65 6.57
C LEU A 139 -13.01 -19.32 7.03
N ILE A 140 -12.40 -20.18 7.83
CA ILE A 140 -11.02 -19.95 8.34
C ILE A 140 -10.05 -19.94 7.15
N LEU A 141 -10.17 -20.91 6.25
CA LEU A 141 -9.33 -20.97 5.04
C LEU A 141 -9.52 -19.74 4.15
N TRP A 142 -10.74 -19.23 4.03
CA TRP A 142 -11.03 -18.02 3.28
C TRP A 142 -10.36 -16.80 3.90
N LEU A 143 -10.51 -16.60 5.22
CA LEU A 143 -9.90 -15.47 5.92
C LEU A 143 -8.36 -15.52 5.85
N LEU A 144 -7.76 -16.70 6.02
CA LEU A 144 -6.32 -16.89 5.82
C LEU A 144 -5.91 -16.63 4.36
N GLY A 145 -6.72 -17.08 3.40
CA GLY A 145 -6.52 -16.82 1.98
C GLY A 145 -6.52 -15.33 1.64
N LEU A 146 -7.44 -14.54 2.21
CA LEU A 146 -7.47 -13.09 2.02
C LEU A 146 -6.19 -12.42 2.54
N ILE A 147 -5.74 -12.76 3.75
CA ILE A 147 -4.50 -12.23 4.34
C ILE A 147 -3.28 -12.63 3.49
N PHE A 148 -3.26 -13.89 3.01
CA PHE A 148 -2.20 -14.39 2.13
C PHE A 148 -2.15 -13.61 0.82
N VAL A 149 -3.28 -13.48 0.11
CA VAL A 149 -3.34 -12.75 -1.17
C VAL A 149 -2.99 -11.28 -0.98
N MET A 150 -3.46 -10.65 0.10
CA MET A 150 -3.08 -9.27 0.43
C MET A 150 -1.57 -9.14 0.67
N SER A 151 -0.95 -10.11 1.35
CA SER A 151 0.49 -10.15 1.56
C SER A 151 1.27 -10.28 0.25
N VAL A 152 0.80 -11.12 -0.68
CA VAL A 152 1.39 -11.26 -2.01
C VAL A 152 1.35 -9.91 -2.76
N PHE A 153 0.20 -9.23 -2.77
CA PHE A 153 0.11 -7.92 -3.43
C PHE A 153 0.97 -6.86 -2.75
N TYR A 154 1.13 -6.91 -1.44
CA TYR A 154 2.05 -6.03 -0.73
C TYR A 154 3.50 -6.24 -1.17
N VAL A 155 3.95 -7.50 -1.28
CA VAL A 155 5.31 -7.83 -1.76
C VAL A 155 5.51 -7.40 -3.21
N VAL A 156 4.49 -7.57 -4.06
CA VAL A 156 4.54 -7.08 -5.45
C VAL A 156 4.65 -5.56 -5.47
N ALA A 157 3.81 -4.84 -4.71
CA ALA A 157 3.87 -3.39 -4.60
C ALA A 157 5.25 -2.91 -4.10
N TYR A 158 5.80 -3.59 -3.08
CA TYR A 158 7.16 -3.38 -2.61
C TYR A 158 8.20 -3.53 -3.73
N GLY A 159 8.19 -4.65 -4.44
CA GLY A 159 9.08 -4.90 -5.57
C GLY A 159 8.95 -3.83 -6.67
N THR A 160 7.72 -3.44 -7.03
CA THR A 160 7.50 -2.36 -8.01
C THR A 160 8.03 -1.01 -7.53
N SER A 161 7.92 -0.71 -6.23
CA SER A 161 8.48 0.52 -5.66
C SER A 161 10.01 0.55 -5.72
N LEU A 162 10.66 -0.60 -5.56
CA LEU A 162 12.12 -0.71 -5.73
C LEU A 162 12.55 -0.49 -7.19
N LEU A 163 11.81 -1.06 -8.15
CA LEU A 163 12.09 -0.88 -9.57
C LEU A 163 11.90 0.58 -9.99
N LYS A 164 10.84 1.22 -9.51
CA LYS A 164 10.58 2.64 -9.74
C LYS A 164 11.75 3.54 -9.30
N ASN A 165 12.35 3.27 -8.14
CA ASN A 165 13.51 4.04 -7.65
C ASN A 165 14.75 3.90 -8.53
N ARG A 166 14.88 2.82 -9.31
CA ARG A 166 16.00 2.64 -10.25
C ARG A 166 15.82 3.46 -11.53
N CYS A 167 14.58 3.88 -11.82
CA CYS A 167 14.23 4.67 -12.98
C CYS A 167 14.21 6.17 -12.68
N GLU A 168 14.20 6.57 -11.41
CA GLU A 168 14.42 7.96 -11.02
C GLU A 168 15.85 8.31 -11.46
N PRO A 169 16.03 9.28 -12.39
CA PRO A 169 17.37 9.68 -12.80
C PRO A 169 18.12 10.10 -11.54
N MET A 170 19.34 9.58 -11.35
CA MET A 170 20.26 10.09 -10.32
C MET A 170 20.30 11.60 -10.49
N SER A 171 19.60 12.33 -9.63
CA SER A 171 19.60 13.78 -9.68
C SER A 171 21.06 14.17 -9.50
N ALA A 172 21.57 14.97 -10.42
CA ALA A 172 22.97 15.37 -10.55
C ALA A 172 23.61 16.06 -9.31
N GLY A 173 22.95 16.03 -8.15
CA GLY A 173 23.45 16.57 -6.89
C GLY A 173 24.53 15.73 -6.21
N GLU A 174 24.80 14.50 -6.65
CA GLU A 174 26.00 13.76 -6.19
C GLU A 174 27.29 14.34 -6.80
N ASP A 175 27.18 15.07 -7.92
CA ASP A 175 28.29 15.78 -8.54
C ASP A 175 28.52 17.14 -7.83
N ASP A 176 27.47 17.83 -7.39
CA ASP A 176 27.58 19.09 -6.62
C ASP A 176 28.18 18.87 -5.22
N GLU A 177 27.86 17.78 -4.51
CA GLU A 177 28.43 17.52 -3.18
C GLU A 177 29.92 17.15 -3.27
N LYS A 178 30.34 16.49 -4.36
CA LYS A 178 31.75 16.29 -4.67
C LYS A 178 32.43 17.58 -5.10
N GLU A 179 31.77 18.43 -5.88
CA GLU A 179 32.32 19.71 -6.30
C GLU A 179 32.43 20.70 -5.12
N GLU A 180 31.52 20.67 -4.14
CA GLU A 180 31.63 21.47 -2.91
C GLU A 180 32.73 20.94 -1.98
N LEU A 181 32.93 19.62 -1.90
CA LEU A 181 34.06 19.01 -1.18
C LEU A 181 35.41 19.30 -1.85
N ASP A 182 35.49 19.23 -3.19
CA ASP A 182 36.71 19.53 -3.94
C ASP A 182 37.04 21.03 -3.94
N ASN A 183 36.04 21.91 -3.82
CA ASN A 183 36.24 23.37 -3.79
C ASN A 183 36.41 23.95 -2.37
N ASN A 184 36.34 23.15 -1.30
CA ASN A 184 36.56 23.61 0.07
C ASN A 184 37.87 23.06 0.68
N PRO A 185 39.03 23.73 0.47
CA PRO A 185 40.33 23.26 0.93
C PRO A 185 40.47 23.14 2.46
N ASP A 186 39.59 23.79 3.22
CA ASP A 186 39.61 23.72 4.69
C ASP A 186 39.15 22.35 5.20
N VAL A 187 38.28 21.63 4.46
CA VAL A 187 37.80 20.29 4.83
C VAL A 187 38.92 19.25 4.73
N GLU A 188 39.83 19.42 3.76
CA GLU A 188 40.99 18.54 3.57
C GLU A 188 42.02 18.68 4.73
N LEU A 189 42.14 19.89 5.29
CA LEU A 189 43.01 20.20 6.43
C LEU A 189 42.51 19.52 7.72
N TYR A 190 41.20 19.54 7.97
CA TYR A 190 40.59 18.87 9.12
C TYR A 190 40.62 17.33 9.03
N ALA A 191 40.60 16.77 7.82
CA ALA A 191 40.72 15.33 7.63
C ALA A 191 42.15 14.82 7.92
N LYS A 192 43.18 15.63 7.61
CA LYS A 192 44.58 15.30 7.89
C LYS A 192 44.91 15.36 9.37
N GLU A 193 44.48 16.40 10.09
CA GLU A 193 44.77 16.54 11.54
C GLU A 193 44.21 15.38 12.38
N ASN A 194 43.04 14.85 12.01
CA ASN A 194 42.41 13.76 12.76
C ASN A 194 43.07 12.39 12.51
N HIS A 195 43.81 12.21 11.40
CA HIS A 195 44.51 10.96 11.12
C HIS A 195 45.86 10.85 11.85
N GLU A 196 46.50 11.97 12.17
CA GLU A 196 47.80 11.96 12.87
C GLU A 196 47.65 11.74 14.38
N GLY A 197 46.53 12.17 14.98
CA GLY A 197 46.28 12.02 16.43
C GLY A 197 45.94 10.61 16.91
N ALA A 198 45.63 9.66 16.03
CA ALA A 198 45.19 8.31 16.39
C ALA A 198 46.33 7.26 16.50
N SER A 199 47.59 7.70 16.41
CA SER A 199 48.78 6.82 16.36
C SER A 199 49.64 6.82 17.62
N LEU A 200 49.11 7.28 18.77
CA LEU A 200 49.76 7.25 20.09
C LEU A 200 49.07 6.26 21.02
#